data_AF-A0A0A1UTM3-F1
#
_entry.id   AF-A0A0A1UTM3-F1
#
_cell.length_a   1.000
_cell.length_b   1.000
_cell.length_c   1.000
_cell.angle_alpha   90.00
_cell.angle_beta   90.00
_cell.angle_gamma   90.00
#
_symmetry.space_group_name_H-M   'P 1'
#
loop_
_entity.id
_entity.type
_entity.pdbx_description
1 polymer ?
#
loop_
_entity_poly.entity_id
_entity_poly.type
_entity_poly.pdbx_seq_one_letter_code
_entity_poly.pdbx_strand_id
1 'polypeptide(L)'
;MSMELAGVSGSAPVKINKLLLRITAMASGRAFVGPKLWHEEEYIDNAINFTTDVMMAVASVAFLPVWLRPVLSPIMPLVRALHRRIQSEKKLMYPVVLSRRELGATMGSSMKPDDLLEWLIDNTAGADVEPDVAAMLLEEVREVLGKHEGKFTLQSLQELKKMDSFAKETMRYYPLMAASVQRKVLKPFALSNGQVVPAGVIIECANKAICDDPATRRALLRSV
;
A
#
# COMPACT_ATOMS: atom_id res chain seq x y z
N MET A 1 1.82 7.99 31.37
CA MET A 1 2.54 6.88 32.03
C MET A 1 3.95 6.88 31.47
N SER A 2 4.89 7.51 32.20
CA SER A 2 6.26 7.75 31.76
C SER A 2 7.13 6.58 32.21
N MET A 3 7.59 5.77 31.26
CA MET A 3 8.65 4.78 31.50
C MET A 3 9.98 5.49 31.39
N GLU A 4 10.63 5.76 32.53
CA GLU A 4 12.04 6.19 32.55
C GLU A 4 12.92 4.93 32.43
N LEU A 5 13.67 4.85 31.33
CA LEU A 5 14.68 3.82 31.12
C LEU A 5 15.94 4.22 31.92
N ALA A 6 16.38 3.35 32.82
CA ALA A 6 17.55 3.57 33.67
C ALA A 6 18.81 3.75 32.81
N GLY A 7 19.46 4.93 32.89
CA GLY A 7 20.81 5.15 32.34
C GLY A 7 21.04 6.41 31.50
N VAL A 8 20.03 7.26 31.25
CA VAL A 8 20.21 8.49 30.47
C VAL A 8 20.22 9.71 31.40
N SER A 9 21.42 10.17 31.76
CA SER A 9 21.65 11.44 32.45
C SER A 9 21.41 12.63 31.50
N GLY A 10 20.14 12.96 31.29
CA GLY A 10 19.73 14.16 30.56
C GLY A 10 18.31 14.04 30.04
N SER A 11 17.44 14.99 30.41
CA SER A 11 16.12 15.14 29.80
C SER A 11 16.30 15.69 28.39
N ALA A 12 16.67 14.83 27.45
CA ALA A 12 16.70 15.16 26.04
C ALA A 12 15.27 14.98 25.48
N PRO A 13 14.66 15.99 24.85
CA PRO A 13 13.34 15.85 24.26
C PRO A 13 13.41 14.87 23.07
N VAL A 14 12.88 13.66 23.24
CA VAL A 14 12.82 12.63 22.19
C VAL A 14 11.50 12.73 21.43
N LYS A 15 11.57 12.84 20.10
CA LYS A 15 10.39 12.78 19.24
C LYS A 15 9.88 11.33 19.13
N ILE A 16 8.95 10.95 20.00
CA ILE A 16 8.39 9.58 20.11
C ILE A 16 7.95 9.03 18.76
N ASN A 17 7.25 9.83 17.94
CA ASN A 17 6.77 9.38 16.63
C ASN A 17 7.91 8.96 15.69
N LYS A 18 9.03 9.69 15.68
CA LYS A 18 10.19 9.36 14.84
C LYS A 18 10.85 8.06 15.31
N LEU A 19 10.94 7.88 16.63
CA LEU A 19 11.49 6.65 17.22
C LEU A 19 10.60 5.44 16.93
N LEU A 20 9.28 5.59 17.08
CA LEU A 20 8.32 4.53 16.83
C LEU A 20 8.32 4.08 15.37
N LEU A 21 8.33 5.04 14.43
CA LEU A 21 8.42 4.73 13.00
C LEU A 21 9.70 3.96 12.67
N ARG A 22 10.82 4.33 13.29
CA ARG A 22 12.10 3.63 13.10
C ARG A 22 12.05 2.20 13.66
N ILE A 23 11.56 2.01 14.87
CA ILE A 23 11.42 0.68 15.49
C ILE A 23 10.49 -0.19 14.65
N THR A 24 9.37 0.37 14.20
CA THR A 24 8.40 -0.33 13.34
C THR A 24 9.04 -0.75 12.02
N ALA A 25 9.76 0.16 11.34
CA ALA A 25 10.46 -0.15 10.09
C ALA A 25 11.51 -1.25 10.27
N MET A 26 12.26 -1.25 11.38
CA MET A 26 13.25 -2.29 11.69
C MET A 26 12.58 -3.64 11.99
N ALA A 27 11.53 -3.66 12.82
CA ALA A 27 10.80 -4.87 13.15
C ALA A 27 10.13 -5.51 11.93
N SER A 28 9.43 -4.69 11.12
CA SER A 28 8.82 -5.12 9.86
C SER A 28 9.86 -5.54 8.82
N GLY A 29 10.97 -4.81 8.70
CA GLY A 29 12.06 -5.18 7.80
C GLY A 29 12.66 -6.54 8.12
N ARG A 30 12.82 -6.86 9.42
CA ARG A 30 13.32 -8.17 9.85
C ARG A 30 12.33 -9.30 9.55
N ALA A 31 11.04 -9.08 9.77
CA ALA A 31 9.99 -10.08 9.52
C ALA A 31 9.75 -10.33 8.02
N PHE A 32 9.82 -9.27 7.21
CA PHE A 32 9.53 -9.36 5.79
C PHE A 32 10.75 -9.70 4.95
N VAL A 33 11.85 -8.95 5.11
CA VAL A 33 13.03 -9.03 4.25
C VAL A 33 14.13 -9.92 4.82
N GLY A 34 14.04 -10.24 6.11
CA GLY A 34 14.99 -11.09 6.81
C GLY A 34 16.15 -10.31 7.46
N PRO A 35 17.13 -11.03 8.04
CA PRO A 35 18.13 -10.45 8.94
C PRO A 35 19.18 -9.56 8.24
N LYS A 36 19.27 -9.59 6.91
CA LYS A 36 20.34 -8.90 6.16
C LYS A 36 20.08 -7.40 5.94
N LEU A 37 18.83 -6.97 5.76
CA LEU A 37 18.52 -5.57 5.37
C LEU A 37 17.96 -4.69 6.49
N TRP A 38 17.49 -5.25 7.59
CA TRP A 38 16.71 -4.49 8.57
C TRP A 38 17.50 -3.40 9.33
N HIS A 39 18.83 -3.44 9.30
CA HIS A 39 19.70 -2.43 9.92
C HIS A 39 20.21 -1.37 8.94
N GLU A 40 20.03 -1.57 7.63
CA GLU A 40 20.55 -0.64 6.63
C GLU A 40 19.77 0.68 6.75
N GLU A 41 20.48 1.77 7.06
CA GLU A 41 19.86 3.09 7.24
C GLU A 41 19.13 3.55 5.97
N GLU A 42 19.64 3.20 4.78
CA GLU A 42 18.97 3.50 3.51
C GLU A 42 17.63 2.77 3.38
N TYR A 43 17.53 1.52 3.85
CA TYR A 43 16.28 0.77 3.88
C TYR A 43 15.28 1.38 4.88
N ILE A 44 15.75 1.70 6.08
CA ILE A 44 14.93 2.30 7.14
C ILE A 44 14.39 3.67 6.69
N ASP A 45 15.24 4.52 6.12
CA ASP A 45 14.86 5.85 5.65
C ASP A 45 13.88 5.78 4.48
N ASN A 46 14.06 4.83 3.57
CA ASN A 46 13.11 4.57 2.49
C ASN A 46 11.77 4.10 3.06
N ALA A 47 11.76 3.13 3.97
CA ALA A 47 10.53 2.61 4.58
C ALA A 47 9.73 3.70 5.33
N ILE A 48 10.41 4.60 6.04
CA ILE A 48 9.76 5.69 6.80
C ILE A 48 9.21 6.77 5.87
N ASN A 49 10.01 7.22 4.89
CA ASN A 49 9.67 8.40 4.09
C ASN A 49 8.93 8.07 2.78
N PHE A 50 8.87 6.80 2.37
CA PHE A 50 8.18 6.36 1.14
C PHE A 50 6.74 6.86 1.08
N THR A 51 6.00 6.69 2.18
CA THR A 51 4.59 7.13 2.28
C THR A 51 4.45 8.63 2.09
N THR A 52 5.38 9.43 2.63
CA THR A 52 5.38 10.89 2.51
C THR A 52 5.61 11.31 1.06
N ASP A 53 6.59 10.71 0.39
CA ASP A 53 6.90 10.98 -1.00
C ASP A 53 5.75 10.58 -1.94
N VAL A 54 5.10 9.44 -1.69
CA VAL A 54 3.91 9.01 -2.45
C VAL A 54 2.77 10.03 -2.29
N MET A 55 2.46 10.43 -1.06
CA MET A 55 1.37 11.37 -0.79
C MET A 55 1.63 12.73 -1.43
N MET A 56 2.86 13.25 -1.34
CA MET A 56 3.23 14.50 -2.00
C MET A 56 3.18 14.39 -3.53
N ALA A 57 3.66 13.29 -4.10
CA ALA A 57 3.61 13.03 -5.53
C ALA A 57 2.17 12.97 -6.03
N VAL A 58 1.30 12.18 -5.38
CA VAL A 58 -0.12 12.06 -5.74
C VAL A 58 -0.83 13.40 -5.61
N ALA A 59 -0.64 14.13 -4.51
CA ALA A 59 -1.23 15.45 -4.32
C ALA A 59 -0.81 16.40 -5.44
N SER A 60 0.48 16.44 -5.79
CA SER A 60 0.98 17.30 -6.87
C SER A 60 0.38 16.94 -8.24
N VAL A 61 0.22 15.66 -8.56
CA VAL A 61 -0.38 15.19 -9.81
C VAL A 61 -1.89 15.41 -9.85
N ALA A 62 -2.56 15.37 -8.69
CA ALA A 62 -4.00 15.61 -8.58
C ALA A 62 -4.38 17.04 -9.00
N PHE A 63 -3.51 18.03 -8.79
CA PHE A 63 -3.71 19.40 -9.26
C PHE A 63 -3.54 19.57 -10.77
N LEU A 64 -3.00 18.58 -11.49
CA LEU A 64 -2.82 18.66 -12.94
C LEU A 64 -4.06 18.20 -13.71
N PRO A 65 -4.45 18.92 -14.78
CA PRO A 65 -5.45 18.47 -15.75
C PRO A 65 -5.08 17.10 -16.32
N VAL A 66 -6.08 16.24 -16.56
CA VAL A 66 -5.88 14.83 -16.96
C VAL A 66 -5.00 14.69 -18.22
N TRP A 67 -5.12 15.64 -19.17
CA TRP A 67 -4.34 15.65 -20.42
C TRP A 67 -2.86 16.07 -20.24
N LEU A 68 -2.53 16.81 -19.17
CA LEU A 68 -1.15 17.22 -18.85
C LEU A 68 -0.40 16.17 -18.01
N ARG A 69 -1.12 15.26 -17.35
CA ARG A 69 -0.55 14.21 -16.49
C ARG A 69 0.54 13.37 -17.19
N PRO A 70 0.37 12.83 -18.41
CA PRO A 70 1.39 11.97 -19.01
C PRO A 70 2.71 12.69 -19.30
N VAL A 71 2.67 13.99 -19.60
CA VAL A 71 3.87 14.79 -19.93
C VAL A 71 4.51 15.38 -18.69
N LEU A 72 3.73 15.98 -17.79
CA LEU A 72 4.27 16.72 -16.65
C LEU A 72 4.58 15.83 -15.45
N SER A 73 3.87 14.71 -15.25
CA SER A 73 4.12 13.77 -14.14
C SER A 73 5.60 13.34 -14.07
N PRO A 74 6.25 12.82 -15.13
CA PRO A 74 7.65 12.42 -15.06
C PRO A 74 8.64 13.58 -14.92
N ILE A 75 8.23 14.81 -15.23
CA ILE A 75 9.06 16.01 -15.11
C ILE A 75 8.97 16.60 -13.70
N MET A 76 7.93 16.34 -12.93
CA MET A 76 7.79 16.94 -11.61
C MET A 76 8.85 16.42 -10.62
N PRO A 77 9.47 17.30 -9.81
CA PRO A 77 10.53 16.92 -8.89
C PRO A 77 10.03 15.94 -7.80
N LEU A 78 8.77 16.07 -7.38
CA LEU A 78 8.14 15.16 -6.40
C LEU A 78 7.97 13.74 -6.94
N VAL A 79 7.51 13.60 -8.19
CA VAL A 79 7.38 12.30 -8.85
C VAL A 79 8.76 11.68 -9.15
N ARG A 80 9.74 12.52 -9.51
CA ARG A 80 11.13 12.08 -9.71
C ARG A 80 11.78 11.64 -8.40
N ALA A 81 11.51 12.31 -7.28
CA ALA A 81 11.98 11.89 -5.96
C ALA A 81 11.43 10.51 -5.59
N LEU A 82 10.13 10.29 -5.79
CA LEU A 82 9.49 8.98 -5.60
C LEU A 82 10.15 7.90 -6.48
N HIS A 83 10.36 8.19 -7.77
CA HIS A 83 11.04 7.24 -8.67
C HIS A 83 12.46 6.91 -8.21
N ARG A 84 13.22 7.91 -7.75
CA ARG A 84 14.58 7.68 -7.22
C ARG A 84 14.56 6.77 -5.99
N ARG A 85 13.60 6.94 -5.08
CA ARG A 85 13.43 6.05 -3.93
C ARG A 85 13.10 4.63 -4.34
N ILE A 86 12.15 4.45 -5.25
CA ILE A 86 11.80 3.14 -5.80
C ILE A 86 13.04 2.46 -6.42
N GLN A 87 13.91 3.22 -7.09
CA GLN A 87 15.15 2.68 -7.65
C GLN A 87 16.18 2.31 -6.57
N SER A 88 16.34 3.13 -5.53
CA SER A 88 17.19 2.84 -4.37
C SER A 88 16.72 1.57 -3.64
N GLU A 89 15.43 1.45 -3.36
CA GLU A 89 14.84 0.26 -2.74
C GLU A 89 15.01 -1.00 -3.61
N LYS A 90 14.75 -0.89 -4.91
CA LYS A 90 15.02 -1.99 -5.87
C LYS A 90 16.48 -2.43 -5.82
N LYS A 91 17.42 -1.49 -5.77
CA LYS A 91 18.87 -1.78 -5.68
C LYS A 91 19.21 -2.56 -4.40
N LEU A 92 18.54 -2.26 -3.28
CA LEU A 92 18.72 -2.95 -2.01
C LEU A 92 18.09 -4.36 -2.02
N MET A 93 16.87 -4.50 -2.56
CA MET A 93 16.12 -5.76 -2.56
C MET A 93 16.59 -6.75 -3.62
N TYR A 94 17.00 -6.28 -4.80
CA TYR A 94 17.40 -7.12 -5.93
C TYR A 94 18.48 -8.17 -5.61
N PRO A 95 19.62 -7.82 -4.96
CA PRO A 95 20.65 -8.82 -4.62
C PRO A 95 20.16 -9.87 -3.62
N VAL A 96 19.20 -9.52 -2.75
CA VAL A 96 18.62 -10.47 -1.79
C VAL A 96 17.70 -11.45 -2.49
N VAL A 97 16.87 -10.98 -3.41
CA VAL A 97 16.01 -11.86 -4.22
C VAL A 97 16.85 -12.81 -5.08
N LEU A 98 17.92 -12.31 -5.70
CA LEU A 98 18.81 -13.14 -6.52
C LEU A 98 19.54 -14.21 -5.71
N SER A 99 20.17 -13.83 -4.59
CA SER A 99 20.88 -14.78 -3.74
C SER A 99 19.95 -15.89 -3.21
N ARG A 100 18.67 -15.58 -2.96
CA ARG A 100 17.67 -16.57 -2.56
C ARG A 100 17.27 -17.51 -3.69
N ARG A 101 17.10 -17.00 -4.92
CA ARG A 101 16.85 -17.84 -6.10
C ARG A 101 18.01 -18.81 -6.37
N GLU A 102 19.25 -18.35 -6.19
CA GLU A 102 20.45 -19.18 -6.35
C GLU A 102 20.56 -20.25 -5.26
N LEU A 103 20.30 -19.88 -3.99
CA LEU A 103 20.25 -20.80 -2.85
C LEU A 103 19.15 -21.86 -3.00
N GLY A 104 17.96 -21.44 -3.47
CA GLY A 104 16.84 -22.35 -3.77
C GLY A 104 17.16 -23.35 -4.88
N ALA A 105 17.96 -22.96 -5.88
CA ALA A 105 18.39 -23.85 -6.97
C ALA A 105 19.50 -24.83 -6.56
N THR A 106 20.35 -24.48 -5.58
CA THR A 106 21.54 -25.28 -5.22
C THR A 106 21.37 -26.19 -4.00
N MET A 107 20.58 -25.81 -2.99
CA MET A 107 20.55 -26.53 -1.72
C MET A 107 19.29 -27.36 -1.43
N GLY A 108 18.23 -27.24 -2.23
CA GLY A 108 16.93 -27.85 -1.91
C GLY A 108 16.33 -27.28 -0.61
N SER A 109 15.06 -27.58 -0.35
CA SER A 109 14.17 -26.90 0.64
C SER A 109 14.64 -26.83 2.11
N SER A 110 15.81 -27.35 2.47
CA SER A 110 16.23 -27.60 3.86
C SER A 110 16.77 -26.37 4.61
N MET A 111 17.15 -25.29 3.91
CA MET A 111 17.78 -24.11 4.53
C MET A 111 17.16 -22.77 4.06
N LYS A 112 15.91 -22.80 3.63
CA LYS A 112 15.16 -21.60 3.24
C LYS A 112 14.80 -20.77 4.48
N PRO A 113 15.04 -19.44 4.48
CA PRO A 113 14.60 -18.58 5.57
C PRO A 113 13.07 -18.57 5.69
N ASP A 114 12.54 -18.71 6.91
CA ASP A 114 11.11 -18.58 7.19
C ASP A 114 10.75 -17.08 7.33
N ASP A 115 10.75 -16.37 6.20
CA ASP A 115 10.39 -14.96 6.10
C ASP A 115 9.35 -14.71 4.99
N LEU A 116 8.63 -13.58 5.07
CA LEU A 116 7.54 -13.30 4.13
C LEU A 116 8.03 -13.22 2.68
N LEU A 117 9.25 -12.74 2.44
CA LEU A 117 9.79 -12.67 1.08
C LEU A 117 10.02 -14.06 0.48
N GLU A 118 10.54 -15.02 1.26
CA GLU A 118 10.65 -16.40 0.80
C GLU A 118 9.28 -17.02 0.58
N TRP A 119 8.33 -16.80 1.50
CA TRP A 119 6.93 -17.20 1.31
C TRP A 119 6.35 -16.62 0.01
N LEU A 120 6.57 -15.33 -0.26
CA LEU A 120 6.14 -14.68 -1.50
C LEU A 120 6.82 -15.29 -2.73
N ILE A 121 8.12 -15.58 -2.68
CA ILE A 121 8.84 -16.21 -3.79
C ILE A 121 8.30 -17.61 -4.06
N ASP A 122 8.11 -18.42 -3.03
CA ASP A 122 7.60 -19.79 -3.16
C ASP A 122 6.15 -19.80 -3.66
N ASN A 123 5.33 -18.88 -3.18
CA ASN A 123 3.93 -18.75 -3.57
C ASN A 123 3.74 -18.02 -4.91
N THR A 124 4.78 -17.40 -5.48
CA THR A 124 4.75 -16.80 -6.83
C THR A 124 5.49 -17.63 -7.87
N ALA A 125 6.47 -18.45 -7.46
CA ALA A 125 7.20 -19.39 -8.30
C ALA A 125 6.50 -20.74 -8.43
N GLY A 126 5.77 -21.17 -7.39
CA GLY A 126 4.75 -22.21 -7.44
C GLY A 126 3.38 -21.55 -7.51
N ALA A 127 2.58 -21.89 -8.52
CA ALA A 127 1.25 -21.37 -8.75
C ALA A 127 0.22 -21.91 -7.74
N ASP A 128 0.41 -21.71 -6.44
CA ASP A 128 -0.47 -22.23 -5.39
C ASP A 128 -0.76 -21.21 -4.26
N VAL A 129 -0.89 -19.91 -4.60
CA VAL A 129 -1.75 -19.02 -3.80
C VAL A 129 -3.15 -19.55 -4.02
N GLU A 130 -3.69 -20.32 -3.07
CA GLU A 130 -5.06 -20.88 -3.06
C GLU A 130 -5.73 -20.79 -4.45
N PRO A 131 -5.47 -21.79 -5.33
CA PRO A 131 -5.21 -21.65 -6.77
C PRO A 131 -6.31 -21.02 -7.63
N ASP A 132 -7.42 -20.60 -7.05
CA ASP A 132 -8.53 -20.00 -7.77
C ASP A 132 -8.28 -18.52 -8.05
N VAL A 133 -7.97 -17.67 -7.06
CA VAL A 133 -8.03 -16.21 -7.26
C VAL A 133 -6.83 -15.68 -8.07
N ALA A 134 -5.60 -16.02 -7.68
CA ALA A 134 -4.41 -15.49 -8.35
C ALA A 134 -4.26 -16.03 -9.79
N ALA A 135 -4.53 -17.32 -9.99
CA ALA A 135 -4.52 -17.92 -11.33
C ALA A 135 -5.61 -17.30 -12.22
N MET A 136 -6.82 -17.12 -11.68
CA MET A 136 -7.93 -16.46 -12.36
C MET A 136 -7.61 -15.01 -12.76
N LEU A 137 -6.90 -14.26 -11.92
CA LEU A 137 -6.44 -12.89 -12.23
C LEU A 137 -5.34 -12.88 -13.29
N LEU A 138 -4.37 -13.80 -13.20
CA LEU A 138 -3.28 -13.90 -14.17
C LEU A 138 -3.78 -14.37 -15.55
N GLU A 139 -4.75 -15.27 -15.58
CA GLU A 139 -5.42 -15.71 -16.80
C GLU A 139 -6.18 -14.55 -17.45
N GLU A 140 -6.95 -13.78 -16.67
CA GLU A 140 -7.64 -12.58 -17.16
C GLU A 140 -6.64 -11.55 -17.74
N VAL A 141 -5.54 -11.30 -17.04
CA VAL A 141 -4.50 -10.38 -17.51
C VAL A 141 -3.87 -10.87 -18.81
N ARG A 142 -3.57 -12.16 -18.93
CA ARG A 142 -3.01 -12.75 -20.16
C ARG A 142 -4.00 -12.69 -21.32
N GLU A 143 -5.27 -12.99 -21.07
CA GLU A 143 -6.33 -12.94 -22.08
C GLU A 143 -6.53 -11.52 -22.62
N VAL A 144 -6.63 -10.54 -21.73
CA VAL A 144 -6.83 -9.13 -22.10
C VAL A 144 -5.59 -8.57 -22.78
N LEU A 145 -4.38 -8.86 -22.29
CA LEU A 145 -3.15 -8.42 -22.96
C LEU A 145 -2.97 -9.07 -24.34
N GLY A 146 -3.42 -10.31 -24.53
CA GLY A 146 -3.43 -10.96 -25.84
C GLY A 146 -4.31 -10.25 -26.87
N LYS A 147 -5.43 -9.66 -26.44
CA LYS A 147 -6.35 -8.89 -27.30
C LYS A 147 -5.84 -7.49 -27.65
N HIS A 148 -4.99 -6.90 -26.79
CA HIS A 148 -4.51 -5.51 -26.92
C HIS A 148 -3.03 -5.40 -27.31
N GLU A 149 -2.49 -6.39 -28.04
CA GLU A 149 -1.08 -6.42 -28.49
C GLU A 149 -0.04 -6.25 -27.36
N GLY A 150 -0.37 -6.70 -26.15
CA GLY A 150 0.49 -6.58 -24.97
C GLY A 150 0.61 -5.16 -24.41
N LYS A 151 -0.23 -4.21 -24.83
CA LYS A 151 -0.22 -2.83 -24.34
C LYS A 151 -1.31 -2.59 -23.29
N PHE A 152 -0.94 -1.97 -22.17
CA PHE A 152 -1.90 -1.50 -21.17
C PHE A 152 -2.54 -0.19 -21.65
N THR A 153 -3.68 -0.29 -22.33
CA THR A 153 -4.53 0.83 -22.75
C THR A 153 -5.64 1.07 -21.73
N LEU A 154 -6.34 2.21 -21.81
CA LEU A 154 -7.50 2.45 -20.94
C LEU A 154 -8.59 1.38 -21.14
N GLN A 155 -8.76 0.91 -22.38
CA GLN A 155 -9.72 -0.13 -22.73
C GLN A 155 -9.32 -1.48 -22.14
N SER A 156 -8.04 -1.85 -22.23
CA SER A 156 -7.56 -3.08 -21.61
C SER A 156 -7.72 -3.05 -20.09
N LEU A 157 -7.52 -1.90 -19.45
CA LEU A 157 -7.71 -1.76 -17.99
C LEU A 157 -9.18 -1.89 -17.56
N GLN A 158 -10.13 -1.46 -18.40
CA GLN A 158 -11.57 -1.60 -18.12
C GLN A 158 -12.06 -3.04 -18.27
N GLU A 159 -11.37 -3.85 -19.08
CA GLU A 159 -11.71 -5.26 -19.32
C GLU A 159 -11.22 -6.20 -18.20
N LEU A 160 -10.32 -5.75 -17.32
CA LEU A 160 -9.80 -6.50 -16.17
C LEU A 160 -10.80 -6.51 -15.00
N LYS A 161 -11.98 -7.09 -15.22
CA LYS A 161 -13.12 -7.07 -14.29
C LYS A 161 -12.83 -7.80 -12.99
N LYS A 162 -12.13 -8.94 -13.05
CA LYS A 162 -11.80 -9.73 -11.87
C LYS A 162 -10.74 -9.03 -11.04
N MET A 163 -9.75 -8.39 -11.69
CA MET A 163 -8.75 -7.59 -10.98
C MET A 163 -9.35 -6.35 -10.32
N ASP A 164 -10.29 -5.67 -10.97
CA ASP A 164 -11.04 -4.56 -10.37
C ASP A 164 -11.89 -5.03 -9.17
N SER A 165 -12.57 -6.17 -9.30
CA SER A 165 -13.31 -6.78 -8.18
C SER A 165 -12.41 -7.14 -7.01
N PHE A 166 -11.25 -7.74 -7.28
CA PHE A 166 -10.26 -8.10 -6.26
C PHE A 166 -9.71 -6.85 -5.56
N ALA A 167 -9.36 -5.81 -6.31
CA ALA A 167 -8.87 -4.56 -5.75
C ALA A 167 -9.93 -3.88 -4.87
N LYS A 168 -11.19 -3.83 -5.30
CA LYS A 168 -12.31 -3.29 -4.51
C LYS A 168 -12.53 -4.08 -3.22
N GLU A 169 -12.50 -5.40 -3.29
CA GLU A 169 -12.71 -6.26 -2.11
C GLU A 169 -11.52 -6.18 -1.13
N THR A 170 -10.30 -6.06 -1.65
CA THR A 170 -9.11 -5.80 -0.84
C THR A 170 -9.22 -4.46 -0.11
N MET A 171 -9.65 -3.41 -0.81
CA MET A 171 -9.87 -2.10 -0.20
C MET A 171 -11.06 -2.08 0.78
N ARG A 172 -12.08 -2.92 0.57
CA ARG A 172 -13.18 -3.09 1.51
C ARG A 172 -12.68 -3.68 2.83
N TYR A 173 -11.85 -4.71 2.75
CA TYR A 173 -11.32 -5.42 3.93
C TYR A 173 -10.21 -4.63 4.64
N TYR A 174 -9.33 -4.00 3.86
CA TYR A 174 -8.23 -3.15 4.32
C TYR A 174 -8.45 -1.70 3.87
N PRO A 175 -9.41 -0.97 4.47
CA PRO A 175 -9.65 0.40 4.09
C PRO A 175 -8.43 1.26 4.41
N LEU A 176 -7.97 2.03 3.41
CA LEU A 176 -6.81 2.91 3.55
C LEU A 176 -7.01 3.96 4.67
N MET A 177 -8.26 4.36 4.92
CA MET A 177 -8.64 5.31 5.97
C MET A 177 -9.92 4.80 6.68
N ALA A 178 -9.91 4.82 8.01
CA ALA A 178 -11.07 4.40 8.82
C ALA A 178 -12.29 5.31 8.63
N ALA A 179 -12.05 6.57 8.30
CA ALA A 179 -13.06 7.58 7.99
C ALA A 179 -12.88 8.10 6.55
N SER A 180 -13.97 8.31 5.83
CA SER A 180 -13.99 8.82 4.46
C SER A 180 -14.89 10.06 4.36
N VAL A 181 -14.68 10.86 3.31
CA VAL A 181 -15.43 12.11 3.04
C VAL A 181 -15.41 13.05 4.25
N GLN A 182 -14.24 13.65 4.52
CA GLN A 182 -14.13 14.71 5.52
C GLN A 182 -14.67 16.01 4.92
N ARG A 183 -15.78 16.52 5.48
CA ARG A 183 -16.36 17.82 5.10
C ARG A 183 -16.55 18.68 6.33
N LYS A 184 -15.97 19.88 6.31
CA LYS A 184 -16.16 20.88 7.37
C LYS A 184 -17.43 21.68 7.10
N VAL A 185 -18.32 21.73 8.08
CA VAL A 185 -19.55 22.52 8.01
C VAL A 185 -19.19 23.99 8.16
N LEU A 186 -19.38 24.77 7.10
CA LEU A 186 -19.11 26.21 7.10
C LEU A 186 -20.31 27.03 7.63
N LYS A 187 -21.54 26.56 7.38
CA LYS A 187 -22.79 27.17 7.85
C LYS A 187 -23.69 26.08 8.42
N PRO A 188 -24.42 26.35 9.50
CA PRO A 188 -25.31 25.37 10.09
C PRO A 188 -26.43 25.02 9.11
N PHE A 189 -26.77 23.73 9.01
CA PHE A 189 -27.87 23.26 8.19
C PHE A 189 -28.62 22.13 8.88
N ALA A 190 -29.92 22.00 8.56
CA ALA A 190 -30.76 20.93 9.07
C ALA A 190 -30.74 19.74 8.10
N LEU A 191 -30.57 18.54 8.66
CA LEU A 191 -30.74 17.27 7.96
C LEU A 191 -32.25 16.96 7.85
N SER A 192 -32.61 16.11 6.88
CA SER A 192 -34.00 15.70 6.64
C SER A 192 -34.65 14.98 7.83
N ASN A 193 -33.84 14.47 8.76
CA ASN A 193 -34.27 13.83 10.01
C ASN A 193 -34.49 14.83 11.18
N GLY A 194 -34.39 16.14 10.93
CA GLY A 194 -34.56 17.20 11.92
C GLY A 194 -33.32 17.51 12.77
N GLN A 195 -32.20 16.79 12.58
CA GLN A 195 -30.95 17.12 13.27
C GLN A 195 -30.28 18.34 12.65
N VAL A 196 -29.86 19.30 13.48
CA VAL A 196 -29.13 20.49 13.05
C VAL A 196 -27.64 20.29 13.32
N VAL A 197 -26.83 20.38 12.27
CA VAL A 197 -25.37 20.28 12.41
C VAL A 197 -24.77 21.68 12.56
N PRO A 198 -24.05 21.97 13.67
CA PRO A 198 -23.49 23.29 13.90
C PRO A 198 -22.27 23.58 13.01
N ALA A 199 -22.01 24.86 12.76
CA ALA A 199 -20.83 25.30 12.02
C ALA A 199 -19.54 24.95 12.77
N GLY A 200 -18.50 24.55 12.03
CA GLY A 200 -17.19 24.18 12.55
C GLY A 200 -16.98 22.67 12.77
N VAL A 201 -18.05 21.87 12.77
CA VAL A 201 -17.97 20.41 12.89
C VAL A 201 -17.45 19.78 11.59
N ILE A 202 -16.61 18.76 11.72
CA ILE A 202 -16.20 17.91 10.60
C ILE A 202 -17.14 16.71 10.57
N ILE A 203 -17.87 16.56 9.48
CA ILE A 203 -18.66 15.36 9.21
C ILE A 203 -17.75 14.38 8.49
N GLU A 204 -17.76 13.14 8.96
CA GLU A 204 -17.01 12.04 8.37
C GLU A 204 -17.92 10.81 8.28
N CYS A 205 -17.74 10.02 7.23
CA CYS A 205 -18.40 8.72 7.10
C CYS A 205 -17.46 7.64 7.64
N ALA A 206 -17.93 6.85 8.61
CA ALA A 206 -17.20 5.71 9.16
C ALA A 206 -17.06 4.60 8.11
N ASN A 207 -16.05 4.73 7.24
CA ASN A 207 -15.83 3.88 6.08
C ASN A 207 -15.68 2.41 6.49
N LYS A 208 -14.88 2.14 7.53
CA LYS A 208 -14.68 0.79 8.03
C LYS A 208 -15.99 0.13 8.50
N ALA A 209 -16.85 0.88 9.19
CA ALA A 209 -18.13 0.36 9.68
C ALA A 209 -19.11 0.05 8.53
N ILE A 210 -19.09 0.86 7.46
CA ILE A 210 -19.91 0.63 6.27
C ILE A 210 -19.42 -0.60 5.50
N CYS A 211 -18.10 -0.74 5.34
CA CYS A 211 -17.48 -1.87 4.65
C CYS A 211 -17.71 -3.21 5.36
N ASP A 212 -17.76 -3.21 6.70
CA ASP A 212 -17.95 -4.41 7.52
C ASP A 212 -19.43 -4.78 7.73
N ASP A 213 -20.37 -3.90 7.35
CA ASP A 213 -21.80 -4.12 7.54
C ASP A 213 -22.36 -5.26 6.64
N PRO A 214 -22.95 -6.32 7.23
CA PRO A 214 -23.52 -7.44 6.48
C PRO A 214 -24.80 -7.09 5.69
N ALA A 215 -25.48 -5.98 6.01
CA ALA A 215 -26.62 -5.52 5.21
C ALA A 215 -26.17 -4.92 3.88
N THR A 216 -25.14 -4.08 3.91
CA THR A 216 -24.51 -3.49 2.71
C THR A 216 -23.88 -4.57 1.81
N ARG A 217 -23.23 -5.60 2.38
CA ARG A 217 -22.65 -6.72 1.63
C ARG A 217 -23.66 -7.46 0.75
N ARG A 218 -24.87 -7.72 1.27
CA ARG A 218 -25.92 -8.44 0.54
C ARG A 218 -26.52 -7.63 -0.60
N ALA A 219 -26.50 -6.30 -0.52
CA ALA A 219 -26.97 -5.44 -1.59
C ALA A 219 -25.99 -5.43 -2.78
N LEU A 220 -24.68 -5.41 -2.52
CA LEU A 220 -23.65 -5.40 -3.57
C LEU A 220 -23.57 -6.72 -4.36
N LEU A 221 -23.70 -7.87 -3.67
CA LEU A 221 -23.70 -9.18 -4.32
C LEU A 221 -24.94 -9.44 -5.20
N ARG A 222 -26.00 -8.63 -5.10
CA ARG A 222 -27.19 -8.72 -5.95
C ARG A 222 -27.12 -7.86 -7.21
N SER A 223 -26.12 -6.98 -7.29
CA SER A 223 -25.93 -6.04 -8.41
C SER A 223 -24.87 -6.47 -9.41
N VAL A 224 -24.28 -7.65 -9.22
CA VAL A 224 -23.33 -8.34 -10.11
C VAL A 224 -24.03 -9.55 -10.69
#